data_AF-A0A2N0SV75-F1
#
_entry.id   AF-A0A2N0SV75-F1
#
_cell.length_a   1.000
_cell.length_b   1.000
_cell.length_c   1.000
_cell.angle_alpha   90.00
_cell.angle_beta   90.00
_cell.angle_gamma   90.00
#
_symmetry.space_group_name_H-M   'P 1'
#
loop_
_entity.id
_entity.type
_entity.pdbx_description
1 polymer ?
#
loop_
_entity_poly.entity_id
_entity_poly.type
_entity_poly.pdbx_seq_one_letter_code
_entity_poly.pdbx_strand_id
1 'polypeptide(L)'
;MDELTTLNGRRALVIDHQLQRIPDSRKADWPLGEDVTDLGNGFWLCPPKTDSGERIVVLDDVMCGALDEWLAIRRQKGVDSPMLFVTGRGTPIDRRIEYFHWDKALLRIGIVNGEDGVRLRPHSARHTADTLFANAGVPESARLALMGHSDAAMDNVYLHADTEALLKASEGATGALRLTD
;
A
#
# COMPACT_ATOMS: atom_id res chain seq x y z
N MET A 1 9.74 10.94 -6.94
CA MET A 1 8.88 10.22 -5.98
C MET A 1 8.95 8.80 -6.43
N ASP A 2 9.76 8.04 -5.72
CA ASP A 2 10.47 6.92 -6.31
C ASP A 2 9.63 5.64 -6.21
N GLU A 3 8.53 5.70 -5.47
CA GLU A 3 7.51 4.66 -5.30
C GLU A 3 6.56 4.51 -6.51
N LEU A 4 6.50 5.47 -7.45
CA LEU A 4 5.61 5.41 -8.62
C LEU A 4 6.37 5.05 -9.88
N THR A 5 5.98 3.95 -10.54
CA THR A 5 6.61 3.47 -11.76
C THR A 5 5.59 3.07 -12.82
N THR A 6 6.08 2.71 -14.02
CA THR A 6 5.30 2.09 -15.08
C THR A 6 5.89 0.74 -15.43
N LEU A 7 5.08 -0.31 -15.35
CA LEU A 7 5.43 -1.68 -15.72
C LEU A 7 4.55 -2.11 -16.90
N ASN A 8 5.13 -2.44 -18.05
CA ASN A 8 4.39 -2.85 -19.26
C ASN A 8 3.28 -1.87 -19.66
N GLY A 9 3.52 -0.56 -19.52
CA GLY A 9 2.54 0.49 -19.83
C GLY A 9 1.45 0.71 -18.77
N ARG A 10 1.51 0.00 -17.63
CA ARG A 10 0.59 0.15 -16.50
C ARG A 10 1.26 0.83 -15.32
N ARG A 11 0.53 1.70 -14.63
CA ARG A 11 1.04 2.34 -13.41
C ARG A 11 1.15 1.31 -12.30
N ALA A 12 2.21 1.42 -11.51
CA ALA A 12 2.44 0.54 -10.38
C ALA A 12 3.10 1.30 -9.22
N LEU A 13 2.85 0.80 -8.01
CA LEU A 13 3.55 1.20 -6.79
C LEU A 13 4.67 0.21 -6.51
N VAL A 14 5.89 0.72 -6.38
CA VAL A 14 7.03 -0.02 -5.82
C VAL A 14 7.02 0.20 -4.33
N ILE A 15 6.95 -0.89 -3.58
CA ILE A 15 7.06 -0.89 -2.13
C ILE A 15 8.38 -1.58 -1.79
N ASP A 16 9.40 -0.79 -1.54
CA ASP A 16 10.76 -1.21 -1.19
C ASP A 16 11.22 -0.60 0.15
N HIS A 17 10.36 0.17 0.80
CA HIS A 17 10.62 0.79 2.08
C HIS A 17 9.41 0.68 3.02
N GLN A 18 9.68 0.82 4.31
CA GLN A 18 8.68 0.83 5.37
C GLN A 18 8.88 2.00 6.32
N LEU A 19 7.77 2.59 6.75
CA LEU A 19 7.77 3.60 7.79
C LEU A 19 7.98 2.97 9.17
N GLN A 20 8.96 3.45 9.91
CA GLN A 20 9.22 3.11 11.31
C GLN A 20 9.09 4.37 12.18
N ARG A 21 8.54 4.21 13.40
CA ARG A 21 8.48 5.28 14.39
C ARG A 21 9.35 4.93 15.59
N ILE A 22 10.43 5.68 15.75
CA ILE A 22 11.43 5.50 16.81
C ILE A 22 11.72 6.91 17.39
N PRO A 23 11.00 7.32 18.45
CA PRO A 23 10.96 8.70 18.93
C PRO A 23 12.30 9.28 19.42
N ASP A 24 13.29 8.42 19.71
CA ASP A 24 14.55 8.80 20.35
C ASP A 24 15.80 8.28 19.61
N SER A 25 15.67 7.74 18.39
CA SER A 25 16.82 7.23 17.64
C SER A 25 17.55 8.33 16.87
N ARG A 26 18.88 8.24 16.84
CA ARG A 26 19.70 8.92 15.84
C ARG A 26 20.03 7.95 14.72
N LYS A 27 20.38 8.46 13.53
CA LYS A 27 20.80 7.62 12.39
C LYS A 27 21.93 6.62 12.77
N ALA A 28 22.79 6.99 13.71
CA ALA A 28 23.90 6.14 14.20
C ALA A 28 23.46 4.92 15.04
N ASP A 29 22.21 4.87 15.52
CA ASP A 29 21.72 3.81 16.41
C ASP A 29 21.08 2.63 15.64
N TRP A 30 21.05 2.68 14.30
CA TRP A 30 20.25 1.77 13.49
C TRP A 30 21.07 0.62 12.87
N PRO A 31 20.65 -0.66 13.03
CA PRO A 31 21.42 -1.81 12.59
C PRO A 31 21.28 -2.18 11.09
N LEU A 32 20.66 -1.33 10.24
CA LEU A 32 20.25 -1.72 8.88
C LEU A 32 20.93 -0.96 7.72
N GLY A 33 22.09 -0.34 7.93
CA GLY A 33 22.91 0.22 6.83
C GLY A 33 22.56 1.66 6.42
N GLU A 34 23.07 2.08 5.25
CA GLU A 34 23.12 3.48 4.81
C GLU A 34 21.79 4.01 4.23
N ASP A 35 20.93 3.10 3.78
CA ASP A 35 19.68 3.39 3.05
C ASP A 35 18.49 3.67 3.99
N VAL A 36 18.65 4.70 4.82
CA VAL A 36 17.59 5.19 5.72
C VAL A 36 17.41 6.69 5.59
N THR A 37 16.16 7.13 5.55
CA THR A 37 15.77 8.55 5.43
C THR A 37 15.08 9.02 6.71
N ASP A 38 15.60 10.07 7.33
CA ASP A 38 14.96 10.78 8.44
C ASP A 38 13.80 11.62 7.91
N LEU A 39 12.58 11.35 8.38
CA LEU A 39 11.36 12.08 8.02
C LEU A 39 10.95 13.10 9.09
N GLY A 40 11.75 13.24 10.15
CA GLY A 40 11.52 14.09 11.31
C GLY A 40 10.52 13.49 12.31
N ASN A 41 10.48 14.05 13.52
CA ASN A 41 9.57 13.63 14.61
C ASN A 41 9.68 12.13 14.98
N GLY A 42 10.88 11.55 14.81
CA GLY A 42 11.13 10.14 15.06
C GLY A 42 10.53 9.21 14.01
N PHE A 43 10.16 9.70 12.83
CA PHE A 43 9.77 8.88 11.69
C PHE A 43 10.97 8.62 10.79
N TRP A 44 11.10 7.37 10.36
CA TRP A 44 12.18 6.90 9.50
C TRP A 44 11.60 6.08 8.37
N LEU A 45 12.08 6.31 7.16
CA LEU A 45 11.87 5.41 6.03
C LEU A 45 13.07 4.47 5.99
N CYS A 46 12.81 3.17 6.12
CA CYS A 46 13.84 2.15 6.20
C CYS A 46 13.57 1.03 5.19
N PRO A 47 14.58 0.24 4.79
CA PRO A 47 14.36 -0.93 3.96
C PRO A 47 13.51 -1.96 4.72
N PRO A 48 12.90 -2.92 4.04
CA PRO A 48 12.06 -3.93 4.66
C PRO A 48 12.94 -4.86 5.50
N LYS A 49 12.35 -5.52 6.51
CA LYS A 49 13.12 -6.42 7.39
C LYS A 49 13.54 -7.72 6.69
N THR A 50 12.85 -8.05 5.59
CA THR A 50 12.97 -9.29 4.83
C THR A 50 12.68 -8.95 3.36
N ASP A 51 13.26 -9.71 2.44
CA ASP A 51 13.06 -9.52 0.99
C ASP A 51 11.57 -9.61 0.59
N SER A 52 10.77 -10.39 1.31
CA SER A 52 9.31 -10.47 1.14
C SER A 52 8.56 -9.16 1.41
N GLY A 53 9.21 -8.17 2.02
CA GLY A 53 8.66 -6.84 2.21
C GLY A 53 8.72 -5.98 0.94
N GLU A 54 9.60 -6.33 0.00
CA GLU A 54 9.69 -5.70 -1.32
C GLU A 54 8.60 -6.24 -2.25
N ARG A 55 7.84 -5.37 -2.92
CA ARG A 55 6.79 -5.80 -3.86
C ARG A 55 6.37 -4.70 -4.83
N ILE A 56 5.77 -5.12 -5.93
CA ILE A 56 5.14 -4.23 -6.90
C ILE A 56 3.62 -4.44 -6.85
N VAL A 57 2.86 -3.34 -6.77
CA VAL A 57 1.40 -3.32 -6.83
C VAL A 57 0.98 -2.63 -8.12
N VAL A 58 0.47 -3.38 -9.08
CA VAL A 58 -0.08 -2.84 -10.32
C VAL A 58 -1.43 -2.18 -10.02
N LEU A 59 -1.66 -0.99 -10.59
CA LEU A 59 -2.88 -0.22 -10.38
C LEU A 59 -3.82 -0.36 -11.59
N ASP A 60 -5.08 -0.71 -11.33
CA ASP A 60 -6.17 -0.55 -12.30
C ASP A 60 -6.58 0.92 -12.47
N ASP A 61 -7.50 1.17 -13.40
CA ASP A 61 -7.95 2.51 -13.76
C ASP A 61 -8.64 3.25 -12.60
N VAL A 62 -9.39 2.54 -11.76
CA VAL A 62 -10.05 3.12 -10.58
C VAL A 62 -9.03 3.57 -9.54
N MET A 63 -8.03 2.74 -9.23
CA MET A 63 -6.95 3.11 -8.33
C MET A 63 -6.08 4.23 -8.91
N CYS A 64 -5.87 4.20 -10.22
CA CYS A 64 -5.20 5.24 -10.98
C CYS A 64 -5.92 6.60 -10.85
N GLY A 65 -7.24 6.63 -11.01
CA GLY A 65 -8.06 7.83 -10.83
C GLY A 65 -7.99 8.36 -9.39
N ALA A 66 -8.18 7.49 -8.40
CA ALA A 66 -8.06 7.86 -6.99
C ALA A 66 -6.67 8.40 -6.61
N LEU A 67 -5.61 7.81 -7.18
CA LEU A 67 -4.24 8.28 -7.01
C LEU A 67 -4.05 9.67 -7.64
N ASP A 68 -4.60 9.91 -8.84
CA ASP A 68 -4.49 11.22 -9.51
C ASP A 68 -5.20 12.33 -8.74
N GLU A 69 -6.39 12.05 -8.20
CA GLU A 69 -7.10 12.96 -7.30
C GLU A 69 -6.25 13.30 -6.07
N TRP A 70 -5.67 12.28 -5.44
CA TRP A 70 -4.77 12.47 -4.30
C TRP A 70 -3.56 13.33 -4.68
N LEU A 71 -2.88 13.02 -5.78
CA LEU A 71 -1.70 13.76 -6.24
C LEU A 71 -2.06 15.23 -6.55
N ALA A 72 -3.25 15.50 -7.09
CA ALA A 72 -3.74 16.86 -7.31
C ALA A 72 -3.93 17.62 -5.98
N ILE A 73 -4.61 17.01 -5.00
CA ILE A 73 -4.79 17.59 -3.66
C ILE A 73 -3.44 17.84 -2.97
N ARG A 74 -2.53 16.87 -3.05
CA ARG A 74 -1.18 16.96 -2.49
C ARG A 74 -0.39 18.13 -3.09
N ARG A 75 -0.41 18.27 -4.42
CA ARG A 75 0.23 19.40 -5.12
C ARG A 75 -0.34 20.74 -4.69
N GLN A 76 -1.66 20.86 -4.59
CA GLN A 76 -2.31 22.11 -4.15
C GLN A 76 -1.90 22.53 -2.74
N LYS A 77 -1.63 21.58 -1.85
CA LYS A 77 -1.15 21.87 -0.50
C LYS A 77 0.33 22.28 -0.42
N GLY A 78 1.10 22.10 -1.49
CA GLY A 78 2.52 22.47 -1.54
C GLY A 78 3.38 21.75 -0.50
N VAL A 79 3.00 20.52 -0.11
CA VAL A 79 3.75 19.75 0.89
C VAL A 79 5.02 19.17 0.29
N ASP A 80 6.16 19.54 0.84
CA ASP A 80 7.46 18.97 0.52
C ASP A 80 7.73 17.77 1.44
N SER A 81 7.62 16.58 0.88
CA SER A 81 7.78 15.31 1.59
C SER A 81 8.15 14.23 0.58
N PRO A 82 9.04 13.28 0.93
CA PRO A 82 9.36 12.16 0.05
C PRO A 82 8.22 11.13 -0.02
N MET A 83 7.32 11.10 0.97
CA MET A 83 6.24 10.11 1.08
C MET A 83 5.12 10.37 0.06
N LEU A 84 4.59 9.30 -0.55
CA LEU A 84 3.42 9.37 -1.43
C LEU A 84 2.17 9.86 -0.69
N PHE A 85 1.83 9.22 0.43
CA PHE A 85 0.68 9.59 1.26
C PHE A 85 1.13 10.34 2.51
N VAL A 86 0.55 11.51 2.74
CA VAL A 86 0.93 12.41 3.84
C VAL A 86 -0.28 13.03 4.51
N THR A 87 -0.11 13.48 5.74
CA THR A 87 -1.11 14.29 6.43
C THR A 87 -1.25 15.67 5.78
N GLY A 88 -2.24 16.44 6.20
CA GLY A 88 -2.38 17.83 5.76
C GLY A 88 -1.19 18.75 6.10
N ARG A 89 -0.28 18.31 6.98
CA ARG A 89 0.97 19.01 7.33
C ARG A 89 2.20 18.45 6.60
N GLY A 90 2.05 17.49 5.69
CA GLY A 90 3.15 16.86 4.97
C GLY A 90 3.88 15.75 5.75
N THR A 91 3.44 15.44 6.98
CA THR A 91 4.05 14.37 7.80
C THR A 91 3.58 12.98 7.36
N PRO A 92 4.33 11.91 7.69
CA PRO A 92 3.88 10.54 7.44
C PRO A 92 2.53 10.22 8.09
N ILE A 93 1.79 9.29 7.47
CA ILE A 93 0.56 8.72 8.04
C ILE A 93 0.96 7.53 8.90
N ASP A 94 0.89 7.68 10.23
CA ASP A 94 1.12 6.58 11.17
C ASP A 94 -0.14 5.72 11.37
N ARG A 95 0.02 4.60 12.08
CA ARG A 95 -1.08 3.68 12.40
C ARG A 95 -2.26 4.37 13.09
N ARG A 96 -2.01 5.35 13.97
CA ARG A 96 -3.09 6.03 14.69
C ARG A 96 -3.91 6.89 13.72
N ILE A 97 -3.26 7.60 12.82
CA ILE A 97 -3.90 8.44 11.79
C ILE A 97 -4.65 7.55 10.80
N GLU A 98 -4.03 6.47 10.32
CA GLU A 98 -4.66 5.49 9.43
C GLU A 98 -5.96 4.96 10.04
N TYR A 99 -5.91 4.43 11.26
CA TYR A 99 -7.11 3.89 11.94
C TYR A 99 -8.18 4.95 12.17
N PHE A 100 -7.80 6.18 12.53
CA PHE A 100 -8.76 7.27 12.71
C PHE A 100 -9.50 7.61 11.40
N HIS A 101 -8.77 7.70 10.29
CA HIS A 101 -9.38 7.99 8.99
C HIS A 101 -10.18 6.80 8.45
N TRP A 102 -9.73 5.58 8.70
CA TRP A 102 -10.45 4.34 8.41
C TRP A 102 -11.80 4.30 9.12
N ASP A 103 -11.82 4.51 10.44
CA ASP A 103 -13.07 4.52 11.22
C ASP A 103 -14.03 5.62 10.71
N LYS A 104 -13.50 6.80 10.36
CA LYS A 104 -14.32 7.86 9.75
C LYS A 104 -14.89 7.47 8.39
N ALA A 105 -14.14 6.75 7.57
CA ALA A 105 -14.62 6.27 6.28
C ALA A 105 -15.76 5.25 6.47
N LEU A 106 -15.61 4.30 7.39
CA LEU A 106 -16.65 3.33 7.74
C LEU A 106 -17.92 4.02 8.27
N LEU A 107 -17.78 4.97 9.18
CA LEU A 107 -18.91 5.71 9.73
C LEU A 107 -19.69 6.50 8.68
N ARG A 108 -19.01 7.07 7.67
CA ARG A 108 -19.65 7.81 6.57
C ARG A 108 -20.58 6.92 5.74
N ILE A 109 -20.29 5.63 5.66
CA ILE A 109 -21.11 4.64 4.95
C ILE A 109 -21.99 3.81 5.89
N GLY A 110 -22.12 4.23 7.17
CA GLY A 110 -23.00 3.58 8.15
C GLY A 110 -22.46 2.30 8.78
N ILE A 111 -21.18 1.97 8.55
CA ILE A 111 -20.55 0.78 9.14
C ILE A 111 -19.93 1.15 10.49
N VAL A 112 -20.46 0.56 11.57
CA VAL A 112 -19.94 0.75 12.94
C VAL A 112 -19.17 -0.47 13.42
N ASN A 113 -19.65 -1.67 13.06
CA ASN A 113 -18.98 -2.97 13.21
C ASN A 113 -19.27 -3.82 11.96
N GLY A 114 -18.48 -4.87 11.73
CA GLY A 114 -18.81 -5.91 10.75
C GLY A 114 -20.04 -6.72 11.17
N GLU A 115 -20.54 -7.57 10.28
CA GLU A 115 -21.79 -8.33 10.47
C GLU A 115 -21.80 -9.16 11.77
N ASP A 116 -20.64 -9.72 12.17
CA ASP A 116 -20.48 -10.50 13.39
C ASP A 116 -20.19 -9.66 14.65
N GLY A 117 -20.39 -8.33 14.58
CA GLY A 117 -19.99 -7.41 15.64
C GLY A 117 -18.49 -7.18 15.75
N VAL A 118 -17.69 -7.74 14.84
CA VAL A 118 -16.23 -7.57 14.81
C VAL A 118 -15.87 -6.25 14.12
N ARG A 119 -15.07 -5.42 14.78
CA ARG A 119 -14.58 -4.16 14.19
C ARG A 119 -13.74 -4.44 12.93
N LEU A 120 -14.16 -3.85 11.80
CA LEU A 120 -13.37 -3.85 10.57
C LEU A 120 -12.14 -2.96 10.74
N ARG A 121 -10.98 -3.48 10.36
CA ARG A 121 -9.68 -2.80 10.45
C ARG A 121 -9.13 -2.58 9.03
N PRO A 122 -8.12 -1.72 8.82
CA PRO A 122 -7.48 -1.59 7.51
C PRO A 122 -7.05 -2.95 6.93
N HIS A 123 -6.54 -3.86 7.77
CA HIS A 123 -6.17 -5.21 7.34
C HIS A 123 -7.36 -6.07 6.87
N SER A 124 -8.59 -5.77 7.27
CA SER A 124 -9.80 -6.43 6.74
C SER A 124 -9.98 -6.15 5.24
N ALA A 125 -9.57 -4.97 4.74
CA ALA A 125 -9.57 -4.68 3.30
C ALA A 125 -8.61 -5.60 2.55
N ARG A 126 -7.45 -5.92 3.14
CA ARG A 126 -6.48 -6.86 2.57
C ARG A 126 -7.07 -8.25 2.42
N HIS A 127 -7.72 -8.77 3.46
CA HIS A 127 -8.39 -10.07 3.39
C HIS A 127 -9.51 -10.10 2.33
N THR A 128 -10.25 -8.99 2.21
CA THR A 128 -11.28 -8.84 1.19
C THR A 128 -10.67 -8.88 -0.21
N ALA A 129 -9.59 -8.13 -0.45
CA ALA A 129 -8.88 -8.14 -1.72
C ALA A 129 -8.36 -9.54 -2.09
N ASP A 130 -7.74 -10.25 -1.15
CA ASP A 130 -7.25 -11.62 -1.38
C ASP A 130 -8.39 -12.59 -1.76
N THR A 131 -9.53 -12.48 -1.08
CA THR A 131 -10.74 -13.27 -1.38
C THR A 131 -11.28 -12.94 -2.77
N LEU A 132 -11.32 -11.65 -3.15
CA LEU A 132 -11.76 -11.22 -4.47
C LEU A 132 -10.85 -11.74 -5.57
N PHE A 133 -9.53 -11.69 -5.36
CA PHE A 133 -8.56 -12.26 -6.30
C PHE A 133 -8.72 -13.78 -6.44
N ALA A 134 -8.92 -14.50 -5.33
CA ALA A 134 -9.16 -15.94 -5.37
C ALA A 134 -10.44 -16.27 -6.17
N ASN A 135 -11.52 -15.52 -5.94
CA ASN A 135 -12.79 -15.69 -6.66
C ASN A 135 -12.68 -15.34 -8.16
N ALA A 136 -11.79 -14.41 -8.51
CA ALA A 136 -11.47 -14.07 -9.90
C ALA A 136 -10.55 -15.10 -10.59
N GLY A 137 -10.14 -16.17 -9.89
CA GLY A 137 -9.30 -17.24 -10.44
C GLY A 137 -7.81 -16.88 -10.53
N VAL A 138 -7.37 -15.88 -9.76
CA VAL A 138 -5.96 -15.46 -9.73
C VAL A 138 -5.13 -16.54 -9.05
N PRO A 139 -4.02 -17.01 -9.66
CA PRO A 139 -3.18 -18.03 -9.07
C PRO A 139 -2.71 -17.65 -7.66
N GLU A 140 -2.70 -18.63 -6.75
CA GLU A 140 -2.28 -18.42 -5.36
C GLU A 140 -0.88 -17.80 -5.25
N SER A 141 0.06 -18.21 -6.10
CA SER A 141 1.40 -17.62 -6.14
C SER A 141 1.39 -16.12 -6.45
N ALA A 142 0.48 -15.67 -7.32
CA ALA A 142 0.35 -14.25 -7.66
C ALA A 142 -0.31 -13.45 -6.54
N ARG A 143 -1.30 -14.05 -5.87
CA ARG A 143 -1.90 -13.47 -4.67
C ARG A 143 -0.89 -13.34 -3.54
N LEU A 144 -0.10 -14.38 -3.26
CA LEU A 144 0.95 -14.37 -2.22
C LEU A 144 2.02 -13.31 -2.49
N ALA A 145 2.45 -13.15 -3.76
CA ALA A 145 3.39 -12.11 -4.16
C ALA A 145 2.83 -10.70 -3.91
N LEU A 146 1.58 -10.44 -4.31
CA LEU A 146 0.91 -9.17 -4.06
C LEU A 146 0.69 -8.92 -2.55
N MET A 147 0.46 -10.01 -1.80
CA MET A 147 0.22 -10.00 -0.36
C MET A 147 1.50 -10.10 0.50
N GLY A 148 2.70 -10.10 -0.08
CA GLY A 148 3.97 -10.05 0.68
C GLY A 148 4.10 -11.11 1.79
N HIS A 149 3.57 -12.32 1.57
CA HIS A 149 3.70 -13.41 2.53
C HIS A 149 5.11 -14.01 2.48
N SER A 150 5.71 -14.24 3.67
CA SER A 150 7.12 -14.59 3.87
C SER A 150 7.55 -15.96 3.36
N ASP A 151 6.62 -16.89 3.12
CA ASP A 151 6.95 -18.29 2.82
C ASP A 151 7.23 -18.55 1.33
N ALA A 152 6.99 -17.57 0.46
CA ALA A 152 7.45 -17.60 -0.93
C ALA A 152 8.70 -16.71 -1.04
N ALA A 153 9.87 -17.34 -0.96
CA ALA A 153 11.15 -16.69 -1.20
C ALA A 153 11.09 -15.89 -2.52
N MET A 154 11.47 -14.62 -2.43
CA MET A 154 11.66 -13.66 -3.52
C MET A 154 12.90 -14.02 -4.34
N ASP A 155 12.96 -15.23 -4.89
CA ASP A 155 13.94 -15.53 -5.94
C ASP A 155 13.28 -15.22 -7.27
N ASN A 156 13.49 -14.02 -7.84
CA ASN A 156 13.40 -13.69 -9.28
C ASN A 156 12.19 -14.18 -10.12
N VAL A 157 11.17 -14.82 -9.55
CA VAL A 157 10.12 -15.56 -10.28
C VAL A 157 9.01 -14.62 -10.75
N TYR A 158 8.93 -13.41 -10.21
CA TYR A 158 7.86 -12.44 -10.51
C TYR A 158 8.30 -11.22 -11.34
N LEU A 159 9.51 -11.20 -11.90
CA LEU A 159 9.82 -10.30 -13.03
C LEU A 159 8.98 -10.65 -14.29
N HIS A 160 8.31 -11.82 -14.31
CA HIS A 160 7.47 -12.30 -15.40
C HIS A 160 6.13 -12.90 -14.98
N ALA A 161 5.70 -12.73 -13.72
CA ALA A 161 4.28 -12.89 -13.51
C ALA A 161 3.58 -11.81 -14.28
N ASP A 162 2.81 -12.27 -15.26
CA ASP A 162 2.22 -11.45 -16.28
C ASP A 162 1.58 -10.24 -15.60
N THR A 163 2.11 -9.04 -15.87
CA THR A 163 1.55 -7.79 -15.34
C THR A 163 0.06 -7.74 -15.66
N GLU A 164 -0.34 -8.39 -16.75
CA GLU A 164 -1.73 -8.63 -17.15
C GLU A 164 -2.50 -9.50 -16.16
N ALA A 165 -1.92 -10.55 -15.57
CA ALA A 165 -2.57 -11.36 -14.54
C ALA A 165 -2.80 -10.57 -13.24
N LEU A 166 -1.82 -9.74 -12.82
CA LEU A 166 -1.97 -8.87 -11.65
C LEU A 166 -2.97 -7.74 -11.90
N LEU A 167 -2.98 -7.17 -13.11
CA LEU A 167 -3.98 -6.17 -13.50
C LEU A 167 -5.38 -6.80 -13.55
N LYS A 168 -5.53 -7.97 -14.17
CA LYS A 168 -6.82 -8.68 -14.26
C LYS A 168 -7.35 -9.05 -12.88
N ALA A 169 -6.46 -9.40 -11.94
CA ALA A 169 -6.81 -9.57 -10.54
C ALA A 169 -7.42 -8.28 -9.97
N SER A 170 -6.72 -7.16 -10.14
CA SER A 170 -7.13 -5.83 -9.72
C SER A 170 -8.48 -5.43 -10.29
N GLU A 171 -8.63 -5.49 -11.61
CA GLU A 171 -9.87 -5.17 -12.34
C GLU A 171 -11.04 -6.06 -11.88
N GLY A 172 -10.77 -7.35 -11.65
CA GLY A 172 -11.76 -8.29 -11.12
C GLY A 172 -12.26 -7.90 -9.72
N ALA A 173 -11.35 -7.47 -8.83
CA ALA A 173 -11.72 -6.99 -7.50
C ALA A 173 -12.51 -5.68 -7.56
N THR A 174 -12.06 -4.72 -8.36
CA THR A 174 -12.73 -3.43 -8.57
C THR A 174 -14.13 -3.62 -9.16
N GLY A 175 -14.27 -4.49 -10.17
CA GLY A 175 -15.56 -4.85 -10.76
C GLY A 175 -16.50 -5.56 -9.78
N ALA A 176 -15.99 -6.48 -8.95
CA ALA A 176 -16.78 -7.14 -7.91
C ALA A 176 -17.29 -6.17 -6.83
N LEU A 177 -16.50 -5.13 -6.53
CA LEU A 177 -16.87 -4.03 -5.64
C LEU A 177 -17.78 -2.99 -6.32
N ARG A 178 -18.05 -3.13 -7.63
CA ARG A 178 -18.81 -2.18 -8.44
C ARG A 178 -18.25 -0.76 -8.37
N LEU A 179 -16.93 -0.65 -8.23
CA LEU A 179 -16.24 0.61 -8.35
C LEU A 179 -16.12 0.92 -9.84
N THR A 180 -16.64 2.06 -10.26
CA THR A 180 -16.54 2.56 -11.63
C THR A 180 -15.94 3.96 -11.59
N ASP A 181 -15.16 4.30 -12.60
CA ASP A 181 -14.69 5.67 -12.84
C ASP A 181 -15.83 6.66 -13.10
#